data_AF-A0A6G1I1C4-F1
#
_entry.id   AF-A0A6G1I1C4-F1
#
_cell.length_a   1.000
_cell.length_b   1.000
_cell.length_c   1.000
_cell.angle_alpha   90.00
_cell.angle_beta   90.00
_cell.angle_gamma   90.00
#
_symmetry.space_group_name_H-M   'P 1'
#
loop_
_entity.id
_entity.type
_entity.pdbx_description
1 polymer ?
#
loop_
_entity_poly.entity_id
_entity_poly.type
_entity_poly.pdbx_seq_one_letter_code
_entity_poly.pdbx_strand_id
1 'polypeptide(L)'
;MKLNIPTLLLLALPTALSQGLNITAIAAVNGASVLQCWHLAAAPADFASAVNYPLGAGAFSGSFLGVIAPRTVVGKAWAPHVQFSFVLSGLVHISIPDSKQEAWIQGGRYGGIIAADTKDVSLTGHITEFPGGDETLIAQFPMVGNEVPAHEVLYDGACGVGKLIGGKGGA
;
A
#
# COMPACT_ATOMS: atom_id res chain seq x y z
N MET A 1 26.59 8.66 59.13
CA MET A 1 26.37 7.59 58.13
C MET A 1 25.83 8.26 56.87
N LYS A 2 26.65 8.42 55.82
CA LYS A 2 26.26 9.12 54.57
C LYS A 2 25.83 8.06 53.56
N LEU A 3 24.57 8.07 53.13
CA LEU A 3 24.08 7.22 52.05
C LEU A 3 24.44 7.84 50.70
N ASN A 4 25.23 7.12 49.89
CA ASN A 4 25.43 7.43 48.49
C ASN A 4 24.27 6.81 47.68
N ILE A 5 23.51 7.65 46.97
CA ILE A 5 22.50 7.21 46.01
C ILE A 5 23.19 7.08 44.65
N PRO A 6 23.20 5.89 44.02
CA PRO A 6 23.77 5.74 42.69
C PRO A 6 22.82 6.35 41.66
N THR A 7 23.29 7.34 40.90
CA THR A 7 22.57 7.90 39.77
C THR A 7 22.50 6.84 38.67
N LEU A 8 21.30 6.28 38.45
CA LEU A 8 21.04 5.32 37.39
C LEU A 8 20.99 6.07 36.05
N LEU A 9 22.00 5.86 35.20
CA LEU A 9 22.05 6.44 33.86
C LEU A 9 21.10 5.65 32.95
N LEU A 10 19.95 6.24 32.61
CA LEU A 10 18.99 5.65 31.69
C LEU A 10 19.54 5.75 30.26
N LEU A 11 20.08 4.65 29.73
CA LEU A 11 20.44 4.54 28.32
C LEU A 11 19.14 4.56 27.49
N ALA A 12 18.90 5.65 26.77
CA ALA A 12 17.89 5.69 25.73
C ALA A 12 18.33 4.74 24.61
N LEU A 13 17.71 3.55 24.53
CA LEU A 13 17.79 2.71 23.35
C LEU A 13 17.27 3.53 22.17
N PRO A 14 17.98 3.62 21.04
CA PRO A 14 17.40 4.17 19.84
C PRO A 14 16.19 3.28 19.51
N THR A 15 14.98 3.85 19.63
CA THR A 15 13.82 3.27 19.00
C THR A 15 14.14 3.27 17.52
N ALA A 16 14.51 2.11 16.97
CA ALA A 16 14.45 1.91 15.54
C ALA A 16 13.03 2.32 15.17
N LEU A 17 12.88 3.44 14.47
CA LEU A 17 11.61 3.76 13.83
C LEU A 17 11.20 2.49 13.12
N SER A 18 10.02 1.97 13.44
CA SER A 18 9.40 0.93 12.65
C SER A 18 9.56 1.38 11.21
N GLN A 19 10.42 0.71 10.43
CA GLN A 19 10.48 0.94 9.00
C GLN A 19 9.21 0.27 8.51
N GLY A 20 8.05 0.92 8.69
CA GLY A 20 6.77 0.43 8.23
C GLY A 20 6.66 0.60 6.72
N LEU A 21 5.74 -0.16 6.14
CA LEU A 21 5.54 -0.23 4.70
C LEU A 21 4.64 0.93 4.24
N ASN A 22 5.21 1.87 3.47
CA ASN A 22 4.40 2.90 2.83
C ASN A 22 3.85 2.43 1.48
N ILE A 23 2.55 2.61 1.26
CA ILE A 23 1.84 2.14 0.07
C ILE A 23 0.78 3.12 -0.39
N THR A 24 0.64 3.28 -1.71
CA THR A 24 -0.48 4.03 -2.28
C THR A 24 -1.76 3.21 -2.10
N ALA A 25 -2.76 3.82 -1.48
CA ALA A 25 -4.06 3.24 -1.24
C ALA A 25 -5.14 3.91 -2.09
N ILE A 26 -6.01 3.10 -2.67
CA ILE A 26 -7.33 3.54 -3.13
C ILE A 26 -8.28 3.29 -1.96
N ALA A 27 -8.63 4.34 -1.23
CA ALA A 27 -9.42 4.29 0.00
C ALA A 27 -10.80 4.89 -0.22
N ALA A 28 -11.64 4.90 0.81
CA ALA A 28 -12.91 5.62 0.80
C ALA A 28 -13.01 6.56 2.01
N VAL A 29 -13.37 7.82 1.77
CA VAL A 29 -13.60 8.84 2.79
C VAL A 29 -14.97 9.47 2.53
N ASN A 30 -15.84 9.47 3.56
CA ASN A 30 -17.20 10.00 3.47
C ASN A 30 -18.02 9.44 2.29
N GLY A 31 -17.84 8.15 1.98
CA GLY A 31 -18.57 7.50 0.88
C GLY A 31 -18.00 7.78 -0.51
N ALA A 32 -16.85 8.46 -0.64
CA ALA A 32 -16.20 8.70 -1.92
C ALA A 32 -14.80 8.05 -1.95
N SER A 33 -14.45 7.42 -3.07
CA SER A 33 -13.09 6.92 -3.29
C SER A 33 -12.10 8.08 -3.32
N VAL A 34 -10.94 7.85 -2.73
CA VAL A 34 -9.81 8.79 -2.70
C VAL A 34 -8.51 8.01 -2.84
N LEU A 35 -7.44 8.70 -3.23
CA LEU A 35 -6.09 8.19 -3.08
C LEU A 35 -5.50 8.69 -1.76
N GLN A 36 -4.78 7.82 -1.07
CA GLN A 36 -4.06 8.16 0.15
C GLN A 36 -2.69 7.48 0.17
N CYS A 37 -1.74 8.07 0.88
CA CYS A 37 -0.50 7.41 1.21
C CYS A 37 -0.60 6.82 2.61
N TRP A 38 -0.61 5.49 2.70
CA TRP A 38 -0.72 4.78 3.96
C TRP A 38 0.64 4.32 4.46
N HIS A 39 0.85 4.39 5.77
CA HIS A 39 1.92 3.71 6.49
C HIS A 39 1.34 2.50 7.19
N LEU A 40 1.67 1.29 6.74
CA LEU A 40 1.17 0.07 7.36
C LEU A 40 1.86 -0.16 8.71
N ALA A 41 1.05 -0.49 9.73
CA ALA A 41 1.51 -0.64 11.11
C ALA A 41 2.38 -1.88 11.35
N ALA A 42 2.35 -2.85 10.42
CA ALA A 42 3.11 -4.08 10.54
C ALA A 42 4.61 -3.81 10.54
N ALA A 43 5.28 -4.13 11.65
CA ALA A 43 6.71 -3.96 11.79
C ALA A 43 7.46 -4.96 10.89
N PRO A 44 8.61 -4.56 10.32
CA PRO A 44 9.45 -5.48 9.57
C PRO A 44 10.01 -6.57 10.50
N ALA A 45 10.16 -7.77 9.96
CA ALA A 45 10.70 -8.92 10.66
C ALA A 45 11.85 -9.54 9.87
N ASP A 46 12.91 -9.92 10.58
CA ASP A 46 14.05 -10.62 10.00
C ASP A 46 13.77 -12.12 9.93
N PHE A 47 13.62 -12.65 8.71
CA PHE A 47 13.52 -14.08 8.48
C PHE A 47 13.96 -14.44 7.05
N ALA A 48 14.28 -15.72 6.82
CA ALA A 48 14.81 -16.19 5.53
C ALA A 48 16.02 -15.36 5.02
N SER A 49 16.87 -14.91 5.95
CA SER A 49 18.05 -14.06 5.68
C SER A 49 17.72 -12.71 5.01
N ALA A 50 16.52 -12.16 5.24
CA ALA A 50 16.09 -10.88 4.70
C ALA A 50 15.22 -10.11 5.70
N VAL A 51 15.07 -8.80 5.43
CA VAL A 51 14.05 -7.96 6.06
C VAL A 51 12.74 -8.18 5.31
N ASN A 52 11.70 -8.59 6.02
CA ASN A 52 10.39 -8.89 5.44
C ASN A 52 9.31 -8.04 6.10
N TYR A 53 8.32 -7.65 5.30
CA TYR A 53 7.18 -6.86 5.77
C TYR A 53 5.96 -7.77 5.76
N PRO A 54 5.46 -8.22 6.93
CA PRO A 54 4.30 -9.08 6.97
C PRO A 54 3.08 -8.30 6.47
N LEU A 55 2.50 -8.76 5.37
CA LEU A 55 1.26 -8.19 4.80
C LEU A 55 0.00 -8.76 5.48
N GLY A 56 0.17 -9.66 6.44
CA GLY A 56 -0.87 -10.34 7.21
C GLY A 56 -0.72 -11.88 7.15
N ALA A 57 -0.75 -12.55 8.31
CA ALA A 57 -0.67 -14.02 8.37
C ALA A 57 -2.02 -14.65 8.07
N GLY A 58 -2.08 -15.60 7.12
CA GLY A 58 -3.35 -16.20 6.69
C GLY A 58 -4.33 -15.19 6.05
N ALA A 59 -3.82 -14.02 5.65
CA ALA A 59 -4.65 -12.87 5.34
C ALA A 59 -5.21 -12.88 3.93
N PHE A 60 -4.87 -13.84 3.06
CA PHE A 60 -5.30 -13.83 1.66
C PHE A 60 -6.21 -14.99 1.30
N SER A 61 -7.28 -14.69 0.56
CA SER A 61 -8.20 -15.67 0.00
C SER A 61 -8.14 -15.66 -1.53
N GLY A 62 -7.55 -16.70 -2.12
CA GLY A 62 -7.58 -16.90 -3.57
C GLY A 62 -6.74 -15.90 -4.36
N SER A 63 -5.45 -15.80 -4.05
CA SER A 63 -4.50 -14.97 -4.80
C SER A 63 -4.38 -15.42 -6.26
N PHE A 64 -4.21 -14.46 -7.16
CA PHE A 64 -4.13 -14.74 -8.60
C PHE A 64 -3.18 -13.78 -9.31
N LEU A 65 -2.72 -14.21 -10.49
CA LEU A 65 -1.95 -13.39 -11.41
C LEU A 65 -2.87 -12.90 -12.52
N GLY A 66 -2.99 -11.59 -12.67
CA GLY A 66 -3.64 -10.97 -13.82
C GLY A 66 -2.64 -10.74 -14.95
N VAL A 67 -3.05 -11.09 -16.17
CA VAL A 67 -2.40 -10.69 -17.42
C VAL A 67 -3.38 -9.79 -18.15
N ILE A 68 -3.05 -8.51 -18.25
CA ILE A 68 -3.95 -7.49 -18.80
C ILE A 68 -3.42 -7.04 -20.15
N ALA A 69 -4.28 -7.09 -21.16
CA ALA A 69 -3.94 -6.68 -22.51
C ALA A 69 -3.49 -5.20 -22.57
N PRO A 70 -2.62 -4.85 -23.52
CA PRO A 70 -2.22 -3.46 -23.74
C PRO A 70 -3.42 -2.54 -23.97
N ARG A 71 -3.27 -1.26 -23.58
CA ARG A 71 -4.27 -0.20 -23.84
C ARG A 71 -5.67 -0.53 -23.30
N THR A 72 -5.76 -1.27 -22.20
CA THR A 72 -7.03 -1.64 -21.58
C THR A 72 -7.54 -0.51 -20.70
N VAL A 73 -8.83 -0.18 -20.84
CA VAL A 73 -9.55 0.72 -19.92
C VAL A 73 -10.63 -0.11 -19.23
N VAL A 74 -10.52 -0.27 -17.91
CA VAL A 74 -11.54 -0.96 -17.11
C VAL A 74 -12.76 -0.06 -16.92
N GLY A 75 -12.54 1.26 -16.92
CA GLY A 75 -13.55 2.26 -16.63
C GLY A 75 -13.81 2.40 -15.13
N LYS A 76 -14.92 3.04 -14.77
CA LYS A 76 -15.33 3.27 -13.38
C LYS A 76 -15.68 1.95 -12.70
N ALA A 77 -14.92 1.58 -11.68
CA ALA A 77 -15.05 0.33 -10.94
C ALA A 77 -14.80 0.54 -9.44
N TRP A 78 -14.98 -0.54 -8.68
CA TRP A 78 -14.66 -0.61 -7.26
C TRP A 78 -13.76 -1.82 -7.04
N ALA A 79 -12.96 -1.78 -5.98
CA ALA A 79 -12.28 -2.97 -5.52
C ALA A 79 -13.32 -4.08 -5.23
N PRO A 80 -13.18 -5.30 -5.81
CA PRO A 80 -14.09 -6.40 -5.53
C PRO A 80 -13.90 -6.92 -4.09
N HIS A 81 -12.68 -6.77 -3.57
CA HIS A 81 -12.28 -7.06 -2.20
C HIS A 81 -11.28 -6.00 -1.76
N VAL A 82 -11.12 -5.83 -0.44
CA VAL A 82 -9.89 -5.17 0.04
C VAL A 82 -8.73 -6.05 -0.40
N GLN A 83 -7.78 -5.51 -1.15
CA GLN A 83 -6.73 -6.33 -1.74
C GLN A 83 -5.42 -5.59 -1.93
N PHE A 84 -4.31 -6.28 -1.69
CA PHE A 84 -3.01 -5.84 -2.18
C PHE A 84 -2.88 -6.20 -3.65
N SER A 85 -2.30 -5.29 -4.43
CA SER A 85 -1.92 -5.56 -5.80
C SER A 85 -0.48 -5.12 -6.02
N PHE A 86 0.31 -5.99 -6.61
CA PHE A 86 1.69 -5.71 -7.00
C PHE A 86 1.81 -5.78 -8.51
N VAL A 87 1.96 -4.62 -9.13
CA VAL A 87 2.25 -4.51 -10.56
C VAL A 87 3.68 -5.02 -10.78
N LEU A 88 3.79 -6.17 -11.44
CA LEU A 88 5.06 -6.84 -11.68
C LEU A 88 5.77 -6.26 -12.91
N SER A 89 4.99 -5.94 -13.96
CA SER A 89 5.45 -5.31 -15.20
C SER A 89 4.31 -4.51 -15.83
N GLY A 90 4.65 -3.60 -16.76
CA GLY A 90 3.67 -2.72 -17.40
C GLY A 90 3.43 -1.43 -16.61
N LEU A 91 2.33 -0.74 -16.94
CA LEU A 91 2.00 0.57 -16.37
C LEU A 91 0.51 0.60 -16.06
N VAL A 92 0.18 1.02 -14.85
CA VAL A 92 -1.19 1.26 -14.40
C VAL A 92 -1.37 2.75 -14.13
N HIS A 93 -2.48 3.30 -14.62
CA HIS A 93 -2.93 4.64 -14.27
C HIS A 93 -4.27 4.52 -13.54
N ILE A 94 -4.34 5.14 -12.37
CA ILE A 94 -5.55 5.19 -11.54
C ILE A 94 -5.96 6.65 -11.42
N SER A 95 -7.24 6.94 -11.62
CA SER A 95 -7.81 8.27 -11.38
C SER A 95 -9.10 8.19 -10.57
N ILE A 96 -9.34 9.20 -9.75
CA ILE A 96 -10.55 9.32 -8.94
C ILE A 96 -11.54 10.26 -9.67
N PRO A 97 -12.75 9.78 -10.02
CA PRO A 97 -13.78 10.61 -10.64
C PRO A 97 -14.04 11.89 -9.84
N ASP A 98 -14.35 12.98 -10.55
CA ASP A 98 -14.70 14.28 -9.97
C ASP A 98 -13.61 14.91 -9.08
N SER A 99 -12.36 14.45 -9.20
CA SER A 99 -11.20 15.02 -8.53
C SER A 99 -9.99 15.11 -9.48
N LYS A 100 -8.90 15.72 -9.00
CA LYS A 100 -7.61 15.75 -9.69
C LYS A 100 -6.64 14.65 -9.20
N GLN A 101 -7.10 13.74 -8.34
CA GLN A 101 -6.24 12.73 -7.78
C GLN A 101 -5.97 11.63 -8.81
N GLU A 102 -4.70 11.35 -9.03
CA GLU A 102 -4.24 10.28 -9.91
C GLU A 102 -2.99 9.60 -9.35
N ALA A 103 -2.76 8.36 -9.76
CA ALA A 103 -1.56 7.58 -9.47
C ALA A 103 -1.07 6.87 -10.73
N TRP A 104 0.23 6.95 -10.99
CA TRP A 104 0.92 6.22 -12.04
C TRP A 104 1.82 5.18 -11.40
N ILE A 105 1.50 3.90 -11.63
CA ILE A 105 2.17 2.77 -10.99
C ILE A 105 2.93 1.98 -12.06
N GLN A 106 4.23 2.24 -12.11
CA GLN A 106 5.14 1.46 -12.94
C GLN A 106 5.42 0.11 -12.28
N GLY A 107 5.31 -0.97 -13.05
CA GLY A 107 5.62 -2.31 -12.55
C GLY A 107 7.06 -2.45 -12.05
N GLY A 108 7.24 -3.30 -11.04
CA GLY A 108 8.54 -3.59 -10.42
C GLY A 108 8.64 -3.04 -9.00
N ARG A 109 9.79 -2.41 -8.67
CA ARG A 109 10.18 -2.06 -7.29
C ARG A 109 9.14 -1.29 -6.49
N TYR A 110 8.40 -0.40 -7.15
CA TYR A 110 7.42 0.50 -6.54
C TYR A 110 5.98 0.17 -6.97
N GLY A 111 5.76 -1.03 -7.52
CA GLY A 111 4.49 -1.42 -8.12
C GLY A 111 3.39 -1.80 -7.13
N GLY A 112 3.61 -1.63 -5.82
CA GLY A 112 2.66 -2.00 -4.78
C GLY A 112 1.57 -0.96 -4.57
N ILE A 113 0.32 -1.41 -4.56
CA ILE A 113 -0.87 -0.63 -4.18
C ILE A 113 -1.79 -1.47 -3.31
N ILE A 114 -2.66 -0.81 -2.55
CA ILE A 114 -3.80 -1.45 -1.88
C ILE A 114 -5.09 -0.81 -2.37
N ALA A 115 -6.06 -1.63 -2.76
CA ALA A 115 -7.40 -1.17 -3.12
C ALA A 115 -8.35 -1.57 -1.98
N ALA A 116 -8.94 -0.57 -1.34
CA ALA A 116 -9.85 -0.72 -0.20
C ALA A 116 -11.17 0.04 -0.40
N ASP A 117 -11.40 0.60 -1.59
CA ASP A 117 -12.62 1.33 -1.94
C ASP A 117 -13.72 0.39 -2.46
N THR A 118 -14.09 -0.58 -1.63
CA THR A 118 -15.17 -1.52 -1.95
C THR A 118 -16.53 -0.81 -2.04
N LYS A 119 -17.49 -1.43 -2.73
CA LYS A 119 -18.83 -0.83 -2.98
C LYS A 119 -19.61 -0.47 -1.72
N ASP A 120 -19.35 -1.14 -0.60
CA ASP A 120 -20.00 -0.90 0.69
C ASP A 120 -19.49 0.37 1.39
N VAL A 121 -18.29 0.84 1.06
CA VAL A 121 -17.69 2.05 1.66
C VAL A 121 -17.55 3.23 0.68
N SER A 122 -17.62 2.98 -0.64
CA SER A 122 -17.51 4.02 -1.68
C SER A 122 -18.68 3.96 -2.67
N LEU A 123 -19.27 5.13 -2.94
CA LEU A 123 -20.29 5.35 -3.95
C LEU A 123 -19.69 5.79 -5.30
N THR A 124 -18.45 6.28 -5.30
CA THR A 124 -17.83 6.87 -6.50
C THR A 124 -16.86 5.93 -7.19
N GLY A 125 -16.20 5.01 -6.50
CA GLY A 125 -15.21 4.12 -7.12
C GLY A 125 -14.02 4.87 -7.75
N HIS A 126 -13.22 4.16 -8.52
CA HIS A 126 -12.06 4.69 -9.23
C HIS A 126 -12.04 4.24 -10.70
N ILE A 127 -11.23 4.87 -11.52
CA ILE A 127 -10.97 4.44 -12.90
C ILE A 127 -9.57 3.84 -12.95
N THR A 128 -9.45 2.66 -13.57
CA THR A 128 -8.16 2.00 -13.80
C THR A 128 -7.92 1.81 -15.30
N GLU A 129 -6.74 2.24 -15.74
CA GLU A 129 -6.26 2.15 -17.11
C GLU A 129 -4.90 1.45 -17.15
N PHE A 130 -4.66 0.72 -18.23
CA PHE A 130 -3.40 0.04 -18.52
C PHE A 130 -2.86 0.59 -19.85
N PRO A 131 -2.30 1.82 -19.85
CA PRO A 131 -2.03 2.56 -21.09
C PRO A 131 -0.79 2.06 -21.86
N GLY A 132 -0.04 1.13 -21.27
CA GLY A 132 1.17 0.55 -21.88
C GLY A 132 0.92 -0.13 -23.23
N GLY A 133 1.99 -0.22 -24.03
CA GLY A 133 1.99 -0.93 -25.31
C GLY A 133 2.13 -2.45 -25.19
N ASP A 134 2.62 -2.93 -24.04
CA ASP A 134 2.77 -4.34 -23.70
C ASP A 134 1.77 -4.75 -22.60
N GLU A 135 1.66 -6.05 -22.36
CA GLU A 135 0.82 -6.60 -21.30
C GLU A 135 1.27 -6.10 -19.91
N THR A 136 0.28 -5.84 -19.05
CA THR A 136 0.53 -5.57 -17.63
C THR A 136 0.35 -6.86 -16.82
N LEU A 137 1.36 -7.23 -16.05
CA LEU A 137 1.28 -8.33 -15.09
C LEU A 137 1.05 -7.76 -13.69
N ILE A 138 0.01 -8.26 -13.01
CA ILE A 138 -0.34 -7.81 -11.66
C ILE A 138 -0.67 -9.01 -10.77
N ALA A 139 0.06 -9.17 -9.67
CA ALA A 139 -0.27 -10.15 -8.65
C ALA A 139 -1.26 -9.52 -7.67
N GLN A 140 -2.39 -10.19 -7.43
CA GLN A 140 -3.47 -9.70 -6.60
C GLN A 140 -3.70 -10.63 -5.42
N PHE A 141 -3.84 -10.04 -4.24
CA PHE A 141 -3.95 -10.73 -2.97
C PHE A 141 -5.17 -10.20 -2.21
N PRO A 142 -6.37 -10.74 -2.49
CA PRO A 142 -7.60 -10.37 -1.78
C PRO A 142 -7.51 -10.72 -0.31
N MET A 143 -7.91 -9.79 0.56
CA MET A 143 -7.87 -9.98 2.00
C MET A 143 -9.07 -10.78 2.49
N VAL A 144 -8.80 -11.73 3.38
CA VAL A 144 -9.85 -12.51 4.05
C VAL A 144 -10.79 -11.54 4.77
N GLY A 145 -12.09 -11.73 4.57
CA GLY A 145 -13.12 -10.91 5.23
C GLY A 145 -13.15 -9.44 4.80
N ASN A 146 -12.44 -9.04 3.75
CA ASN A 146 -12.24 -7.63 3.37
C ASN A 146 -11.64 -6.79 4.51
N GLU A 147 -10.81 -7.40 5.35
CA GLU A 147 -10.16 -6.67 6.44
C GLU A 147 -9.13 -5.68 5.88
N VAL A 148 -9.29 -4.40 6.25
CA VAL A 148 -8.32 -3.35 5.93
C VAL A 148 -7.13 -3.49 6.90
N PRO A 149 -5.88 -3.58 6.40
CA PRO A 149 -4.73 -3.72 7.27
C PRO A 149 -4.57 -2.47 8.15
N ALA A 150 -4.12 -2.66 9.38
CA ALA A 150 -3.85 -1.54 10.29
C ALA A 150 -2.84 -0.58 9.67
N HIS A 151 -3.18 0.71 9.62
CA HIS A 151 -2.38 1.73 8.97
C HIS A 151 -2.62 3.11 9.58
N GLU A 152 -1.68 4.02 9.30
CA GLU A 152 -1.83 5.46 9.47
C GLU A 152 -1.90 6.12 8.10
N VAL A 153 -2.76 7.14 7.95
CA VAL A 153 -2.78 7.97 6.73
C VAL A 153 -1.71 9.05 6.89
N LEU A 154 -0.70 9.04 6.01
CA LEU A 154 0.36 10.05 6.00
C LEU A 154 -0.12 11.36 5.36
N TYR A 155 -0.85 11.26 4.24
CA TYR A 155 -1.44 12.38 3.51
C TYR A 155 -2.41 11.89 2.43
N ASP A 156 -3.26 12.80 1.95
CA ASP A 156 -4.12 12.57 0.79
C ASP A 156 -3.32 12.63 -0.51
N GLY A 157 -3.67 11.76 -1.46
CA GLY A 157 -2.96 11.53 -2.72
C GLY A 157 -2.04 10.30 -2.70
N ALA A 158 -1.54 9.94 -3.88
CA ALA A 158 -0.63 8.80 -4.02
C ALA A 158 0.70 9.03 -3.31
N CYS A 159 1.33 7.96 -2.82
CA CYS A 159 2.65 8.07 -2.23
C CYS A 159 3.69 8.51 -3.28
N GLY A 160 4.57 9.45 -2.91
CA GLY A 160 5.74 9.77 -3.71
C GLY A 160 6.73 8.59 -3.79
N VAL A 161 7.40 8.41 -4.93
CA VAL A 161 8.31 7.28 -5.20
C VAL A 161 9.41 7.12 -4.13
N GLY A 162 9.97 8.21 -3.61
CA GLY A 162 10.98 8.17 -2.54
C GLY A 162 10.45 7.79 -1.15
N LYS A 163 9.12 7.70 -1.01
CA LYS A 163 8.44 7.31 0.24
C LYS A 163 7.92 5.88 0.18
N LEU A 164 7.72 5.29 -0.99
CA LEU A 164 7.26 3.90 -1.17
C LEU A 164 8.29 2.87 -0.69
N ILE A 165 7.82 1.64 -0.45
CA ILE A 165 8.69 0.49 -0.19
C ILE A 165 9.78 0.32 -1.24
N GLY A 166 10.98 0.00 -0.79
CA GLY A 166 12.16 -0.08 -1.65
C GLY A 166 12.76 1.29 -1.99
N GLY A 167 12.12 2.40 -1.61
CA GLY A 167 12.72 3.73 -1.69
C GLY A 167 13.88 3.79 -0.70
N LYS A 168 15.01 4.37 -1.11
CA LYS A 168 16.05 4.72 -0.13
C LYS A 168 15.44 5.81 0.75
N GLY A 169 14.96 5.44 1.94
CA GLY A 169 14.56 6.41 2.95
C GLY A 169 15.71 7.40 3.11
N GLY A 170 15.43 8.68 2.86
CA GLY A 170 16.38 9.74 3.17
C GLY A 170 16.63 9.71 4.67
N ALA A 171 17.83 9.28 5.05
CA ALA A 171 18.47 9.70 6.29
C ALA A 171 19.12 11.07 6.05
#